data_AF-A0A966YP17-F1
#
_entry.id   AF-A0A966YP17-F1
#
_cell.length_a   1.000
_cell.length_b   1.000
_cell.length_c   1.000
_cell.angle_alpha   90.00
_cell.angle_beta   90.00
_cell.angle_gamma   90.00
#
_symmetry.space_group_name_H-M   'P 1'
#
loop_
_entity.id
_entity.type
_entity.pdbx_description
1 polymer ?
#
loop_
_entity_poly.entity_id
_entity_poly.type
_entity_poly.pdbx_seq_one_letter_code
_entity_poly.pdbx_strand_id
1 'polypeptide(L)'
;MESLALLVGIILLTMILSGPIAIGLTFIRISNPILRTVRRLFVALLSAIGIGLGIALMFEGVALGAKLFSLFAIAAGAYALKREFTRG
;
A
#
# COMPACT_ATOMS: atom_id res chain seq x y z
N MET A 1 -26.55 5.53 -6.52
CA MET A 1 -26.15 4.50 -5.55
C MET A 1 -25.03 3.62 -6.11
N GLU A 2 -25.11 3.19 -7.38
CA GLU A 2 -24.06 2.35 -8.00
C GLU A 2 -22.68 3.02 -8.09
N SER A 3 -22.59 4.32 -8.43
CA SER A 3 -21.28 4.98 -8.58
C SER A 3 -20.51 5.13 -7.26
N LEU A 4 -21.21 5.27 -6.12
CA LEU A 4 -20.58 5.36 -4.80
C LEU A 4 -20.03 4.00 -4.34
N ALA A 5 -20.81 2.93 -4.53
CA ALA A 5 -20.36 1.57 -4.20
C ALA A 5 -19.13 1.17 -5.02
N LEU A 6 -19.10 1.54 -6.30
CA LEU A 6 -17.96 1.31 -7.18
C LEU A 6 -16.73 2.09 -6.71
N LEU A 7 -16.89 3.35 -6.33
CA LEU A 7 -15.81 4.17 -5.78
C LEU A 7 -15.21 3.57 -4.50
N VAL A 8 -16.06 3.18 -3.54
CA VAL A 8 -15.62 2.52 -2.30
C VAL A 8 -14.91 1.19 -2.59
N GLY A 9 -15.42 0.41 -3.55
CA GLY A 9 -14.77 -0.81 -4.01
C GLY A 9 -13.36 -0.56 -4.55
N ILE A 10 -13.17 0.47 -5.36
CA ILE A 10 -11.84 0.87 -5.87
C ILE A 10 -10.92 1.30 -4.72
N ILE A 11 -11.42 2.06 -3.75
CA ILE A 11 -10.61 2.49 -2.60
C ILE A 11 -10.14 1.30 -1.77
N LEU A 12 -11.04 0.36 -1.47
CA LEU A 12 -10.69 -0.85 -0.73
C LEU A 12 -9.71 -1.73 -1.52
N LEU A 13 -9.94 -1.89 -2.82
CA LEU A 13 -9.06 -2.67 -3.69
C LEU A 13 -7.65 -2.07 -3.75
N THR A 14 -7.55 -0.77 -3.96
CA THR A 14 -6.25 -0.06 -4.00
C THR A 14 -5.55 -0.11 -2.65
N MET A 15 -6.28 0.06 -1.54
CA MET A 15 -5.73 -0.08 -0.20
C MET A 15 -5.15 -1.49 0.04
N ILE A 16 -5.90 -2.56 -0.26
CA ILE A 16 -5.47 -3.94 -0.03
C ILE A 16 -4.31 -4.33 -0.95
N LEU A 17 -4.35 -3.93 -2.22
CA LEU A 17 -3.33 -4.32 -3.21
C LEU A 17 -2.05 -3.49 -3.10
N SER A 18 -2.11 -2.25 -2.59
CA SER A 18 -0.95 -1.36 -2.48
C SER A 18 0.24 -2.00 -1.76
N GLY A 19 0.00 -2.70 -0.64
CA GLY A 19 1.00 -3.39 0.14
C GLY A 19 1.67 -4.55 -0.61
N PRO A 20 0.93 -5.59 -1.03
CA PRO A 20 1.47 -6.70 -1.81
C PRO A 20 2.18 -6.27 -3.10
N ILE A 21 1.65 -5.28 -3.82
CA ILE A 21 2.31 -4.75 -5.02
C ILE A 21 3.63 -4.07 -4.65
N ALA A 22 3.64 -3.20 -3.63
CA ALA A 22 4.87 -2.56 -3.17
C ALA A 22 5.93 -3.60 -2.75
N ILE A 23 5.53 -4.63 -2.00
CA ILE A 23 6.40 -5.75 -1.64
C ILE A 23 6.91 -6.46 -2.89
N GLY A 24 6.05 -6.75 -3.86
CA GLY A 24 6.40 -7.37 -5.14
C GLY A 24 7.48 -6.58 -5.89
N LEU A 25 7.34 -5.25 -5.97
CA LEU A 25 8.35 -4.39 -6.57
C LEU A 25 9.72 -4.52 -5.89
N THR A 26 9.77 -4.67 -4.56
CA THR A 26 11.05 -4.82 -3.83
C THR A 26 11.81 -6.12 -4.16
N PHE A 27 11.20 -7.09 -4.86
CA PHE A 27 11.92 -8.29 -5.33
C PHE A 27 12.68 -8.06 -6.63
N ILE A 28 12.35 -7.02 -7.40
CA ILE A 28 12.95 -6.76 -8.70
C ILE A 28 14.36 -6.19 -8.50
N ARG A 29 15.39 -6.94 -8.90
CA ARG A 29 16.78 -6.47 -8.87
C ARG A 29 17.05 -5.54 -10.05
N ILE A 30 17.50 -4.33 -9.75
CA ILE A 30 17.81 -3.31 -10.73
C ILE A 30 19.27 -2.88 -10.53
N SER A 31 20.08 -3.02 -11.59
CA SER A 31 21.49 -2.63 -11.62
C SER A 31 21.68 -1.13 -11.87
N ASN A 32 20.81 -0.52 -12.67
CA ASN A 32 20.87 0.90 -13.00
C ASN A 32 20.45 1.79 -11.80
N PRO A 33 21.27 2.78 -11.40
CA PRO A 33 21.00 3.62 -10.23
C PRO A 33 19.74 4.49 -10.38
N ILE A 34 19.43 4.97 -11.60
CA ILE A 34 18.25 5.80 -11.86
C ILE A 34 16.98 4.95 -11.68
N LEU A 35 16.95 3.78 -12.30
CA LEU A 35 15.81 2.86 -12.19
C LEU A 35 15.63 2.34 -10.75
N ARG A 36 16.72 2.22 -9.97
CA ARG A 36 16.65 1.90 -8.54
C ARG A 36 15.93 3.01 -7.75
N THR A 37 16.28 4.28 -7.99
CA THR A 37 15.61 5.41 -7.36
C THR A 37 14.13 5.48 -7.75
N VAL A 38 13.81 5.25 -9.02
CA VAL A 38 12.42 5.21 -9.50
C VAL A 38 11.64 4.11 -8.79
N ARG A 39 12.18 2.89 -8.67
CA ARG A 39 11.55 1.80 -7.92
C ARG A 39 11.30 2.17 -6.46
N ARG A 40 12.30 2.78 -5.79
CA ARG A 40 12.15 3.26 -4.40
C ARG A 40 11.01 4.25 -4.28
N LEU A 41 10.89 5.19 -5.22
CA LEU A 41 9.81 6.18 -5.23
C LEU A 41 8.44 5.51 -5.39
N PHE A 42 8.30 4.55 -6.31
CA PHE A 42 7.06 3.79 -6.49
C PHE A 42 6.68 2.99 -5.24
N VAL A 43 7.63 2.28 -4.63
CA VAL A 43 7.39 1.53 -3.38
C VAL A 43 6.96 2.48 -2.27
N ALA A 44 7.60 3.64 -2.13
CA ALA A 44 7.26 4.63 -1.13
C ALA A 44 5.86 5.22 -1.34
N LEU A 45 5.52 5.60 -2.58
CA LEU A 45 4.21 6.15 -2.92
C LEU A 45 3.09 5.13 -2.69
N LEU A 46 3.24 3.89 -3.19
CA LEU A 46 2.26 2.83 -2.98
C LEU A 46 2.05 2.54 -1.49
N SER A 47 3.15 2.46 -0.73
CA SER A 47 3.08 2.21 0.71
C SER A 47 2.42 3.38 1.45
N ALA A 48 2.73 4.63 1.08
CA ALA A 48 2.13 5.82 1.67
C ALA A 48 0.62 5.88 1.42
N ILE A 49 0.17 5.56 0.21
CA ILE A 49 -1.27 5.50 -0.14
C ILE A 49 -1.96 4.41 0.69
N GLY A 50 -1.41 3.19 0.73
CA GLY A 50 -1.97 2.08 1.49
C GLY A 50 -2.08 2.36 2.99
N ILE A 51 -1.00 2.88 3.58
CA ILE A 51 -0.96 3.26 4.99
C ILE A 51 -1.92 4.42 5.26
N GLY A 52 -1.91 5.47 4.44
CA GLY A 52 -2.76 6.64 4.63
C GLY A 52 -4.25 6.32 4.58
N LEU A 53 -4.67 5.55 3.55
CA LEU A 53 -6.05 5.06 3.43
C LEU A 53 -6.41 4.12 4.59
N GLY A 54 -5.49 3.25 5.00
CA GLY A 54 -5.70 2.35 6.13
C GLY A 54 -5.91 3.11 7.45
N ILE A 55 -5.09 4.12 7.72
CA ILE A 55 -5.22 4.97 8.90
C ILE A 55 -6.57 5.70 8.87
N ALA A 56 -6.95 6.29 7.75
CA ALA A 56 -8.23 6.98 7.60
C ALA A 56 -9.42 6.05 7.89
N LEU A 57 -9.40 4.83 7.34
CA LEU A 57 -10.43 3.81 7.57
C LEU A 57 -10.50 3.31 9.03
N MET A 58 -9.40 3.41 9.77
CA MET A 58 -9.32 2.89 11.14
C MET A 58 -10.09 3.75 12.16
N PHE A 59 -10.15 5.07 11.90
CA PHE A 59 -10.89 6.03 12.73
C PHE A 59 -12.37 6.15 12.37
N GLU A 60 -12.79 5.54 11.28
CA GLU A 60 -14.18 5.55 10.85
C GLU A 60 -15.02 4.49 11.57
N GLY A 61 -16.34 4.73 11.63
CA GLY A 61 -17.35 3.86 12.23
C GLY A 61 -17.66 2.61 11.41
N VAL A 62 -16.65 2.00 10.79
CA VAL A 62 -16.80 0.93 9.79
C VAL A 62 -16.77 -0.46 10.41
N ALA A 63 -17.32 -1.43 9.69
CA ALA A 63 -17.32 -2.83 10.08
C ALA A 63 -15.91 -3.36 10.40
N LEU A 64 -15.85 -4.30 11.36
CA LEU A 64 -14.59 -4.84 11.89
C LEU A 64 -13.70 -5.44 10.79
N GLY A 65 -14.29 -6.07 9.76
CA GLY A 65 -13.55 -6.58 8.60
C GLY A 65 -12.75 -5.51 7.86
N ALA A 66 -13.32 -4.32 7.64
CA ALA A 66 -12.62 -3.20 6.99
C ALA A 66 -11.43 -2.72 7.83
N LYS A 67 -11.54 -2.78 9.17
CA LYS A 67 -10.44 -2.45 10.10
C LYS A 67 -9.30 -3.47 10.06
N LEU A 68 -9.61 -4.75 9.85
CA LEU A 68 -8.57 -5.78 9.67
C LEU A 68 -7.83 -5.58 8.34
N PHE A 69 -8.55 -5.24 7.27
CA PHE A 69 -7.92 -4.91 5.99
C PHE A 69 -7.08 -3.63 6.07
N SER A 70 -7.49 -2.64 6.85
CA SER A 70 -6.69 -1.43 7.04
C SER A 70 -5.40 -1.71 7.82
N LEU A 71 -5.48 -2.50 8.90
CA LEU A 71 -4.30 -3.00 9.62
C LEU A 71 -3.36 -3.78 8.70
N PHE A 72 -3.89 -4.65 7.84
CA PHE A 72 -3.10 -5.38 6.86
C PHE A 72 -2.39 -4.44 5.87
N ALA A 73 -3.11 -3.47 5.31
CA ALA A 73 -2.54 -2.51 4.36
C ALA A 73 -1.41 -1.68 5.01
N ILE A 74 -1.61 -1.25 6.26
CA ILE A 74 -0.59 -0.53 7.04
C ILE A 74 0.64 -1.42 7.26
N ALA A 75 0.45 -2.65 7.75
CA ALA A 75 1.54 -3.58 8.04
C ALA A 75 2.32 -3.96 6.76
N ALA A 76 1.62 -4.25 5.67
CA ALA A 76 2.21 -4.60 4.39
C ALA A 76 3.00 -3.43 3.79
N GLY A 77 2.46 -2.20 3.83
CA GLY A 77 3.17 -0.99 3.40
C GLY A 77 4.42 -0.71 4.25
N ALA A 78 4.31 -0.82 5.58
CA ALA A 78 5.44 -0.64 6.49
C ALA A 78 6.53 -1.69 6.25
N TYR A 79 6.14 -2.94 6.02
CA TYR A 79 7.07 -4.02 5.67
C TYR A 79 7.75 -3.77 4.32
N ALA A 80 7.01 -3.31 3.30
CA ALA A 80 7.56 -2.98 1.98
C ALA A 80 8.61 -1.87 2.08
N LEU A 81 8.32 -0.79 2.82
CA LEU A 81 9.25 0.30 3.09
C LEU A 81 10.51 -0.20 3.80
N LYS A 82 10.35 -0.88 4.94
CA LYS A 82 11.48 -1.42 5.70
C LYS A 82 12.37 -2.28 4.79
N ARG A 83 11.75 -3.15 4.00
CA ARG A 83 12.46 -4.04 3.09
C ARG A 83 13.25 -3.30 2.00
N GLU A 84 12.66 -2.28 1.38
CA GLU A 84 13.29 -1.52 0.30
C GLU A 84 14.47 -0.67 0.80
N PHE A 85 14.34 -0.06 1.98
CA PHE A 85 15.36 0.83 2.55
C PHE A 85 16.42 0.08 3.37
N THR A 86 16.14 -1.10 3.92
CA THR A 86 17.14 -1.94 4.61
C THR A 86 17.98 -2.80 3.66
N ARG A 87 17.44 -3.22 2.51
CA ARG A 87 18.23 -3.94 1.48
C ARG A 87 19.11 -3.00 0.61
N GLY A 88 18.94 -1.70 0.80
CA GLY A 88 19.34 -0.65 -0.12
C GLY A 88 20.80 -0.25 -0.09
#